data_AF-A0A2S6U308-F1
#
_entry.id   AF-A0A2S6U308-F1
#
_cell.length_a   1.000
_cell.length_b   1.000
_cell.length_c   1.000
_cell.angle_alpha   90.00
_cell.angle_beta   90.00
_cell.angle_gamma   90.00
#
_symmetry.space_group_name_H-M   'P 1'
#
loop_
_entity.id
_entity.type
_entity.pdbx_description
1 polymer ?
#
loop_
_entity_poly.entity_id
_entity_poly.type
_entity_poly.pdbx_seq_one_letter_code
_entity_poly.pdbx_strand_id
1 'polypeptide(L)'
;MTSFDSDKIAEIHRHLDSDLPTEPALRVKALESVLVEKALLKTEDIDNSVEAYSEKIGPKNGAKIVARAWVDPDYKTRLLADGGAAIAELGFHARA
;
A
#
# COMPACT_ATOMS: atom_id res chain seq x y z
N MET A 1 -32.73 -27.35 33.92
CA MET A 1 -33.23 -26.33 32.97
C MET A 1 -32.04 -25.46 32.61
N THR A 2 -31.62 -25.44 31.35
CA THR A 2 -30.53 -24.56 30.90
C THR A 2 -31.02 -23.11 31.00
N SER A 3 -30.33 -22.29 31.80
CA SER A 3 -30.62 -20.87 31.91
C SER A 3 -30.22 -20.18 30.61
N PHE A 4 -31.15 -19.48 29.98
CA PHE A 4 -30.88 -18.63 28.82
C PHE A 4 -30.37 -17.28 29.32
N ASP A 5 -29.11 -16.97 28.99
CA ASP A 5 -28.46 -15.70 29.33
C ASP A 5 -28.25 -14.90 28.04
N SER A 6 -29.09 -13.90 27.84
CA SER A 6 -29.07 -13.06 26.64
C SER A 6 -27.82 -12.20 26.54
N ASP A 7 -27.25 -11.78 27.67
CA ASP A 7 -26.07 -10.90 27.69
C ASP A 7 -24.85 -11.68 27.23
N LYS A 8 -24.74 -12.93 27.67
CA LYS A 8 -23.69 -13.87 27.22
C LYS A 8 -23.78 -14.15 25.72
N ILE A 9 -24.98 -14.28 25.16
CA ILE A 9 -25.16 -14.47 23.71
C ILE A 9 -24.77 -13.20 22.94
N ALA A 10 -25.15 -12.03 23.43
CA ALA A 10 -24.78 -10.75 22.80
C ALA A 10 -23.26 -10.50 22.83
N GLU A 11 -22.58 -10.93 23.89
CA GLU A 11 -21.11 -10.89 23.98
C GLU A 11 -20.44 -11.82 22.96
N ILE A 12 -20.92 -13.05 22.82
CA ILE A 12 -20.42 -14.01 21.83
C ILE A 12 -20.63 -13.45 20.41
N HIS A 13 -21.79 -12.88 20.10
CA HIS A 13 -22.06 -12.26 18.80
C HIS A 13 -21.10 -11.11 18.50
N ARG A 14 -20.89 -10.18 19.44
CA ARG A 14 -19.95 -9.06 19.26
C ARG A 14 -18.51 -9.54 19.04
N HIS A 15 -18.09 -10.59 19.73
CA HIS A 15 -16.77 -11.16 19.56
C HIS A 15 -16.61 -11.82 18.18
N LEU A 16 -17.60 -12.61 17.75
CA LEU A 16 -17.61 -13.22 16.41
C LEU A 16 -17.59 -12.17 15.29
N ASP A 17 -18.34 -11.07 15.46
CA ASP A 17 -18.35 -9.98 14.49
C ASP A 17 -17.01 -9.23 14.44
N SER A 18 -16.25 -9.18 15.54
CA SER A 18 -14.95 -8.52 15.59
C SER A 18 -13.85 -9.25 14.82
N ASP A 19 -14.01 -10.57 14.64
CA ASP A 19 -13.08 -11.42 13.88
C ASP A 19 -13.39 -11.43 12.37
N LEU A 20 -14.55 -10.90 11.97
CA LEU A 20 -14.91 -10.77 10.57
C LEU A 20 -14.13 -9.61 9.92
N PRO A 21 -13.74 -9.76 8.64
CA PRO A 21 -13.21 -8.63 7.89
C PRO A 21 -14.21 -7.47 7.92
N THR A 22 -13.68 -6.26 8.09
CA THR A 22 -14.50 -5.05 8.09
C THR A 22 -15.31 -4.94 6.79
N GLU A 23 -16.45 -4.23 6.81
CA GLU A 23 -17.24 -4.01 5.59
C GLU A 23 -16.39 -3.46 4.41
N PRO A 24 -15.45 -2.52 4.61
CA PRO A 24 -14.49 -2.14 3.57
C PRO A 24 -13.65 -3.30 3.03
N ALA A 25 -13.14 -4.18 3.89
CA ALA A 25 -12.35 -5.34 3.47
C ALA A 25 -13.18 -6.32 2.63
N LEU A 26 -14.43 -6.58 3.00
CA LEU A 26 -15.36 -7.39 2.22
C LEU A 26 -15.65 -6.77 0.85
N ARG A 27 -15.87 -5.45 0.81
CA ARG A 27 -16.10 -4.72 -0.45
C ARG A 27 -14.89 -4.77 -1.39
N VAL A 28 -13.68 -4.60 -0.84
CA VAL A 28 -12.42 -4.75 -1.61
C VAL A 28 -12.30 -6.15 -2.19
N LYS A 29 -12.61 -7.19 -1.40
CA LYS A 29 -12.52 -8.58 -1.87
C LYS A 29 -13.55 -8.89 -2.97
N ALA A 30 -14.76 -8.34 -2.86
CA ALA A 30 -15.79 -8.48 -3.90
C ALA A 30 -15.35 -7.79 -5.21
N LEU A 31 -14.76 -6.60 -5.12
CA LEU A 31 -14.26 -5.87 -6.28
C LEU A 31 -13.11 -6.61 -6.97
N GLU A 32 -12.12 -7.08 -6.20
CA GLU A 32 -11.03 -7.93 -6.71
C GLU A 32 -11.60 -9.12 -7.49
N SER A 33 -12.53 -9.85 -6.88
CA SER A 33 -13.12 -11.06 -7.47
C SER A 33 -13.77 -10.78 -8.84
N VAL A 34 -14.60 -9.74 -8.93
CA VAL A 34 -15.29 -9.37 -10.19
C VAL A 34 -14.31 -8.89 -11.26
N LEU A 35 -13.26 -8.15 -10.89
CA LEU A 35 -12.27 -7.66 -11.86
C LEU A 35 -11.37 -8.77 -12.39
N VAL A 36 -11.01 -9.74 -11.54
CA VAL A 36 -10.26 -10.94 -11.94
C VAL A 36 -11.10 -11.83 -12.83
N GLU A 37 -12.36 -12.09 -12.47
CA GLU A 37 -13.30 -12.87 -13.29
C GLU A 37 -13.45 -12.26 -14.70
N LYS A 38 -13.48 -10.93 -14.79
CA LYS A 38 -13.56 -10.20 -16.07
C LYS A 38 -12.23 -10.09 -16.80
N ALA A 39 -11.14 -10.66 -16.28
CA ALA A 39 -9.78 -10.56 -16.80
C ALA A 39 -9.29 -9.10 -16.97
N LEU A 40 -9.84 -8.17 -16.18
CA LEU A 40 -9.43 -6.76 -16.15
C LEU A 40 -8.28 -6.51 -15.17
N LEU A 41 -8.00 -7.50 -14.33
CA LEU A 41 -6.97 -7.48 -13.31
C LEU A 41 -6.49 -8.91 -13.11
N LYS A 42 -5.20 -9.10 -12.79
CA LYS A 42 -4.72 -10.37 -12.23
C LYS A 42 -4.34 -10.19 -10.77
N THR A 43 -4.54 -11.22 -9.96
CA THR A 43 -4.14 -11.19 -8.54
C THR A 43 -2.65 -10.89 -8.38
N GLU A 44 -1.80 -11.44 -9.27
CA GLU A 44 -0.35 -11.17 -9.27
C GLU A 44 0.01 -9.67 -9.40
N ASP A 45 -0.83 -8.88 -10.08
CA ASP A 45 -0.59 -7.45 -10.25
C ASP A 45 -0.84 -6.67 -8.94
N ILE A 46 -1.78 -7.13 -8.11
CA ILE A 46 -2.00 -6.57 -6.76
C ILE A 46 -0.79 -6.88 -5.89
N ASP A 47 -0.36 -8.14 -5.84
CA ASP A 47 0.74 -8.57 -4.98
C ASP A 47 2.03 -7.83 -5.32
N ASN A 48 2.34 -7.70 -6.62
CA ASN A 48 3.48 -6.95 -7.10
C ASN A 48 3.40 -5.46 -6.71
N SER A 49 2.20 -4.89 -6.73
CA SER A 49 1.98 -3.50 -6.32
C SER A 49 2.21 -3.32 -4.82
N VAL A 50 1.70 -4.24 -4.00
CA VAL A 50 1.92 -4.22 -2.54
C VAL A 50 3.41 -4.33 -2.23
N GLU A 51 4.11 -5.32 -2.80
CA GLU A 51 5.56 -5.52 -2.58
C GLU A 51 6.39 -4.30 -3.00
N ALA A 52 6.04 -3.68 -4.13
CA ALA A 52 6.74 -2.48 -4.61
C ALA A 52 6.68 -1.35 -3.57
N TYR A 53 5.52 -1.12 -2.93
CA TYR A 53 5.36 -0.05 -1.95
C TYR A 53 5.74 -0.43 -0.52
N SER A 54 5.69 -1.71 -0.15
CA SER A 54 6.09 -2.15 1.19
C SER A 54 7.60 -2.30 1.31
N GLU A 55 8.28 -2.82 0.28
CA GLU A 55 9.69 -3.18 0.36
C GLU A 55 10.63 -2.29 -0.45
N LYS A 56 10.23 -1.90 -1.67
CA LYS A 56 11.15 -1.30 -2.66
C LYS A 56 11.09 0.23 -2.70
N ILE A 57 9.90 0.79 -2.55
CA ILE A 57 9.64 2.24 -2.61
C ILE A 57 9.49 2.76 -1.19
N GLY A 58 10.39 3.66 -0.77
CA GLY A 58 10.28 4.26 0.55
C GLY A 58 11.26 5.41 0.78
N PRO A 59 11.24 5.99 2.01
CA PRO A 59 12.02 7.18 2.35
C PRO A 59 13.53 7.07 2.10
N LYS A 60 14.08 5.84 2.08
CA LYS A 60 15.48 5.57 1.76
C LYS A 60 15.89 6.08 0.37
N ASN A 61 14.98 6.11 -0.60
CA ASN A 61 15.25 6.66 -1.92
C ASN A 61 15.46 8.19 -1.84
N GLY A 62 14.62 8.88 -1.07
CA GLY A 62 14.80 10.31 -0.77
C GLY A 62 16.10 10.60 -0.05
N ALA A 63 16.47 9.79 0.95
CA ALA A 63 17.75 9.94 1.66
C ALA A 63 18.95 9.85 0.70
N LYS A 64 18.94 8.93 -0.27
CA LYS A 64 19.99 8.82 -1.30
C LYS A 64 20.05 10.06 -2.20
N ILE A 65 18.90 10.60 -2.60
CA ILE A 65 18.81 11.83 -3.41
C ILE A 65 19.44 13.01 -2.65
N VAL A 66 19.06 13.20 -1.38
CA VAL A 66 19.57 14.28 -0.53
C VAL A 66 21.08 14.14 -0.31
N ALA A 67 21.54 12.93 0.03
CA ALA A 67 22.96 12.66 0.24
C ALA A 67 23.81 13.01 -1.00
N ARG A 68 23.34 12.65 -2.21
CA ARG A 68 24.01 13.02 -3.46
C ARG A 68 24.05 14.54 -3.65
N ALA A 69 22.94 15.22 -3.40
CA ALA A 69 22.88 16.68 -3.52
C ALA A 69 23.77 17.43 -2.51
N TRP A 70 24.17 16.81 -1.39
CA TRP A 70 25.12 17.40 -0.46
C TRP A 70 26.58 17.33 -0.95
N VAL A 71 26.94 16.28 -1.69
CA VAL A 71 28.33 16.05 -2.13
C VAL A 71 28.57 16.43 -3.59
N ASP A 72 27.51 16.63 -4.38
CA ASP A 72 27.55 16.99 -5.80
C ASP A 72 26.71 18.27 -6.04
N PRO A 73 27.36 19.45 -6.03
CA PRO A 73 26.68 20.74 -6.26
C PRO A 73 26.03 20.87 -7.64
N ASP A 74 26.58 20.21 -8.66
CA ASP A 74 26.03 20.24 -10.02
C ASP A 74 24.74 19.41 -10.08
N TYR A 75 24.74 18.24 -9.45
CA TYR A 75 23.52 17.45 -9.26
C TYR A 75 22.47 18.21 -8.46
N LYS A 76 22.85 18.91 -7.38
CA LYS A 76 21.92 19.76 -6.63
C LYS A 76 21.28 20.82 -7.50
N THR A 77 22.06 21.46 -8.37
CA THR A 77 21.55 22.46 -9.32
C THR A 77 20.55 21.84 -10.29
N ARG A 78 20.85 20.66 -10.86
CA ARG A 78 19.91 19.93 -11.73
C ARG A 78 18.65 19.51 -10.97
N LEU A 79 18.78 18.99 -9.76
CA LEU A 79 17.68 18.56 -8.91
C LEU A 79 16.69 19.69 -8.58
N LEU A 80 17.19 20.90 -8.33
CA LEU A 80 16.36 22.07 -8.06
C LEU A 80 15.71 22.63 -9.32
N ALA A 81 16.32 22.45 -10.49
CA ALA A 81 15.78 22.89 -11.77
C ALA A 81 14.69 21.93 -12.29
N ASP A 82 14.94 20.62 -12.22
CA ASP A 82 14.00 19.57 -12.60
C ASP A 82 14.22 18.33 -11.72
N GLY A 83 13.35 18.20 -10.70
CA GLY A 83 13.43 17.10 -9.75
C GLY A 83 13.20 15.74 -10.40
N GLY A 84 12.25 15.64 -11.35
CA GLY A 84 11.91 14.38 -11.99
C GLY A 84 13.05 13.84 -12.86
N ALA A 85 13.64 14.71 -13.68
CA ALA A 85 14.79 14.36 -14.51
C ALA A 85 16.03 14.00 -13.66
N ALA A 86 16.31 14.76 -12.60
CA ALA A 86 17.48 14.52 -11.77
C ALA A 86 17.39 13.20 -10.99
N ILE A 87 16.24 12.88 -10.38
CA ILE A 87 16.11 11.61 -9.62
C ILE A 87 16.14 10.39 -10.54
N ALA A 88 15.79 10.55 -11.82
CA ALA A 88 15.93 9.50 -12.83
C ALA A 88 17.39 9.10 -13.10
N GLU A 89 18.36 10.00 -12.86
CA GLU A 89 19.79 9.65 -12.89
C GLU A 89 20.16 8.58 -11.86
N LEU A 90 19.34 8.43 -10.80
CA LEU A 90 19.49 7.42 -9.75
C LEU A 90 18.58 6.20 -9.97
N GLY A 91 17.90 6.11 -11.11
CA GLY A 91 16.93 5.06 -11.42
C GLY A 91 15.60 5.20 -10.65
N PHE A 92 15.32 6.36 -10.07
CA PHE A 92 14.04 6.63 -9.42
C PHE A 92 13.11 7.36 -10.38
N HIS A 93 11.84 6.96 -10.39
CA HIS A 93 10.81 7.61 -11.17
C HIS A 93 9.69 8.04 -10.24
N ALA A 94 9.34 9.33 -10.26
CA ALA A 94 8.08 9.77 -9.71
C ALA A 94 6.99 9.35 -10.71
N ARG A 95 6.12 8.41 -10.32
CA ARG A 95 4.81 8.31 -10.99
C ARG A 95 4.01 9.53 -10.54
N ALA A 96 3.68 10.40 -11.48
CA ALA A 96 2.61 11.40 -11.32
C ALA A 96 1.25 10.73 -11.44
#